data_AF-A0A4U6TVT7-F1
#
_entry.id   AF-A0A4U6TVT7-F1
#
_cell.length_a   1.000
_cell.length_b   1.000
_cell.length_c   1.000
_cell.angle_alpha   90.00
_cell.angle_beta   90.00
_cell.angle_gamma   90.00
#
_symmetry.space_group_name_H-M   'P 1'
#
loop_
_entity.id
_entity.type
_entity.pdbx_description
1 polymer ?
#
loop_
_entity_poly.entity_id
_entity_poly.type
_entity_poly.pdbx_seq_one_letter_code
_entity_poly.pdbx_strand_id
1 'polypeptide(L)'
;MQFPVGILPLDWLADGAVYLGREHVDGFDFHLWTKVDFIWYYEEIDTGRPVRWNFFNGMQQHVMSFEVGGVLEDSKWQAPAYCFDGDTANVAADRVDGMNSLIRFAGAPAAAMAASFDQ
;
A
#
# COMPACT_ATOMS: atom_id res chain seq x y z
N MET A 1 6.85 -17.49 10.09
CA MET A 1 6.80 -17.10 8.67
C MET A 1 6.61 -15.59 8.66
N GLN A 2 7.56 -14.84 8.12
CA GLN A 2 7.55 -13.38 8.14
C GLN A 2 7.38 -12.90 6.70
N PHE A 3 6.30 -12.17 6.43
CA PHE A 3 6.04 -11.58 5.14
C PHE A 3 6.24 -10.07 5.25
N PRO A 4 6.81 -9.40 4.22
CA PRO A 4 6.73 -7.95 4.15
C PRO A 4 5.25 -7.57 4.07
N VAL A 5 4.75 -6.93 5.13
CA VAL A 5 3.37 -6.44 5.22
C VAL A 5 3.35 -4.96 4.84
N GLY A 6 2.37 -4.56 4.03
CA GLY A 6 2.25 -3.19 3.53
C GLY A 6 1.18 -3.08 2.45
N ILE A 7 1.03 -1.86 1.92
CA ILE A 7 0.17 -1.60 0.76
C ILE A 7 0.83 -2.27 -0.46
N LEU A 8 0.06 -3.10 -1.16
CA LEU A 8 0.53 -3.74 -2.38
C LEU A 8 0.72 -2.67 -3.48
N PRO A 9 1.88 -2.65 -4.17
CA PRO A 9 2.06 -1.78 -5.32
C PRO A 9 1.09 -2.15 -6.45
N LEU A 10 0.89 -1.26 -7.41
CA LEU A 10 -0.09 -1.46 -8.48
C LEU A 10 0.18 -2.73 -9.32
N ASP A 11 1.45 -3.08 -9.50
CA ASP A 11 1.95 -4.22 -10.28
C ASP A 11 2.27 -5.45 -9.41
N TRP A 12 1.76 -5.52 -8.18
CA TRP A 12 2.11 -6.56 -7.21
C TRP A 12 1.92 -8.01 -7.70
N LEU A 13 1.10 -8.24 -8.73
CA LEU A 13 0.87 -9.55 -9.32
C LEU A 13 1.91 -9.94 -10.39
N ALA A 14 2.66 -8.99 -10.95
CA ALA A 14 3.57 -9.22 -12.08
C ALA A 14 4.69 -10.22 -11.75
N ASP A 15 5.30 -10.08 -10.57
CA ASP A 15 6.42 -10.93 -10.15
C ASP A 15 5.98 -12.01 -9.16
N GLY A 16 6.24 -13.27 -9.49
CA GLY A 16 6.12 -14.41 -8.57
C GLY A 16 4.70 -14.84 -8.24
N ALA A 17 3.68 -14.30 -8.92
CA ALA A 17 2.33 -14.87 -8.89
C ALA A 17 2.24 -16.09 -9.82
N VAL A 18 1.45 -17.07 -9.42
CA VAL A 18 1.17 -18.28 -10.17
C VAL A 18 -0.30 -18.29 -10.52
N TYR A 19 -0.61 -18.33 -11.82
CA TYR A 19 -1.98 -18.49 -12.29
C TYR A 19 -2.45 -19.93 -12.08
N LEU A 20 -3.58 -20.09 -11.39
CA LEU A 20 -4.16 -21.38 -11.02
C LEU A 20 -5.28 -21.83 -11.96
N GLY A 21 -5.80 -20.92 -12.79
CA GLY A 21 -6.83 -21.22 -13.76
C GLY A 21 -8.08 -20.37 -13.58
N ARG A 22 -9.18 -20.88 -14.11
CA ARG A 22 -10.50 -20.25 -14.03
C ARG A 22 -11.37 -20.99 -13.02
N GLU A 23 -12.17 -20.25 -12.27
CA GLU A 23 -13.11 -20.81 -11.30
C GLU A 23 -14.49 -20.16 -11.47
N HIS A 24 -15.55 -20.93 -11.30
CA HIS A 24 -16.92 -20.43 -11.32
C HIS A 24 -17.50 -20.47 -9.91
N VAL A 25 -17.81 -19.32 -9.33
CA VAL A 25 -18.33 -19.21 -7.96
C VAL A 25 -19.48 -18.20 -7.93
N ASP A 26 -20.61 -18.61 -7.34
CA ASP A 26 -21.81 -17.77 -7.16
C ASP A 26 -22.32 -17.07 -8.43
N GLY A 27 -22.16 -17.71 -9.59
CA GLY A 27 -22.61 -17.19 -10.89
C GLY A 27 -21.58 -16.32 -11.62
N PHE A 28 -20.39 -16.15 -11.06
CA PHE A 28 -19.30 -15.36 -11.65
C PHE A 28 -18.14 -16.24 -12.06
N ASP A 29 -17.50 -15.87 -13.17
CA ASP A 29 -16.26 -16.49 -13.62
C ASP A 29 -15.05 -15.65 -13.20
N PHE A 30 -14.08 -16.32 -12.59
CA PHE A 30 -12.87 -15.70 -12.06
C PHE A 30 -11.63 -16.26 -12.71
N HIS A 31 -10.66 -15.38 -12.91
CA HIS A 31 -9.26 -15.76 -12.92
C HIS A 31 -8.76 -15.89 -11.48
N LEU A 32 -8.00 -16.95 -11.20
CA LEU A 32 -7.43 -17.24 -9.88
C LEU A 32 -5.90 -17.26 -9.95
N TRP A 33 -5.25 -16.51 -9.05
CA TRP A 33 -3.80 -16.54 -8.85
C TRP A 33 -3.47 -16.80 -7.39
N THR A 34 -2.30 -17.38 -7.14
CA THR A 34 -1.67 -17.43 -5.82
C THR A 34 -0.32 -16.73 -5.85
N LYS A 35 0.13 -16.20 -4.71
CA LYS A 35 1.48 -15.66 -4.55
C LYS A 35 2.08 -16.07 -3.22
N VAL A 36 3.28 -16.66 -3.29
CA VAL A 36 4.10 -17.15 -2.16
C VAL A 36 3.34 -18.01 -1.13
N ASP A 37 2.31 -18.73 -1.58
CA ASP A 37 1.38 -19.52 -0.75
C ASP A 37 0.76 -18.74 0.41
N PHE A 38 0.71 -17.42 0.28
CA PHE A 38 0.21 -16.49 1.30
C PHE A 38 -1.18 -15.97 0.96
N ILE A 39 -1.42 -15.67 -0.32
CA ILE A 39 -2.64 -15.00 -0.80
C ILE A 39 -3.14 -15.64 -2.08
N TRP A 40 -4.47 -15.75 -2.19
CA TRP A 40 -5.20 -16.12 -3.40
C TRP A 40 -6.03 -14.94 -3.85
N TYR A 41 -5.85 -14.52 -5.09
CA TYR A 41 -6.49 -13.37 -5.70
C TYR A 41 -7.50 -13.81 -6.75
N TYR A 42 -8.71 -13.28 -6.66
CA TYR A 42 -9.82 -13.52 -7.56
C TYR A 42 -10.13 -12.25 -8.34
N GLU A 43 -9.98 -12.33 -9.65
CA GLU A 43 -10.33 -11.27 -10.60
C GLU A 43 -11.47 -11.73 -11.49
N GLU A 44 -12.48 -10.90 -11.64
CA GLU A 44 -13.59 -11.19 -12.56
C GLU A 44 -13.10 -11.18 -14.01
N ILE A 45 -13.43 -12.23 -14.77
CA ILE A 45 -12.93 -12.40 -16.14
C ILE A 45 -13.43 -11.30 -17.08
N ASP A 46 -14.71 -10.93 -16.98
CA ASP A 46 -15.33 -10.02 -17.95
C ASP A 46 -14.82 -8.57 -17.82
N THR A 47 -14.48 -8.16 -16.59
CA THR A 47 -14.13 -6.77 -16.29
C THR A 47 -12.67 -6.57 -15.90
N GLY A 48 -11.96 -7.64 -15.53
CA GLY A 48 -10.63 -7.56 -14.93
C GLY A 48 -10.63 -6.92 -13.54
N ARG A 49 -11.77 -6.85 -12.85
CA ARG A 49 -11.86 -6.17 -11.55
C ARG A 49 -11.51 -7.11 -10.40
N PRO A 50 -10.86 -6.59 -9.34
CA PRO A 50 -10.61 -7.37 -8.14
C PRO A 50 -11.92 -7.65 -7.40
N VAL A 51 -12.12 -8.90 -6.98
CA VAL A 51 -13.35 -9.30 -6.25
C VAL A 51 -13.06 -9.81 -4.85
N ARG A 52 -12.03 -10.64 -4.69
CA ARG A 52 -11.74 -11.30 -3.41
C ARG A 52 -10.26 -11.59 -3.22
N TRP A 53 -9.84 -11.55 -1.96
CA TRP A 53 -8.61 -12.18 -1.49
C TRP A 53 -8.88 -13.19 -0.39
N ASN A 54 -8.27 -14.36 -0.50
CA ASN A 54 -8.16 -15.31 0.59
C ASN A 54 -6.72 -15.35 1.07
N PHE A 55 -6.51 -15.40 2.38
CA PHE A 55 -5.19 -15.49 2.98
C PHE A 55 -4.96 -16.89 3.56
N PHE A 56 -3.68 -17.28 3.68
CA PHE A 56 -3.25 -18.60 4.17
C PHE A 56 -3.81 -19.00 5.53
N ASN A 57 -4.23 -18.03 6.35
CA ASN A 57 -4.81 -18.26 7.67
C ASN A 57 -6.36 -18.38 7.66
N GLY A 58 -6.97 -18.43 6.49
CA GLY A 58 -8.42 -18.52 6.32
C GLY A 58 -9.16 -17.19 6.34
N MET A 59 -8.48 -16.05 6.53
CA MET A 59 -9.11 -14.74 6.37
C MET A 59 -9.54 -14.54 4.92
N GLN A 60 -10.74 -13.98 4.74
CA GLN A 60 -11.28 -13.64 3.43
C GLN A 60 -11.68 -12.17 3.42
N GLN A 61 -11.33 -11.47 2.34
CA GLN A 61 -11.71 -10.09 2.11
C GLN A 61 -12.39 -9.99 0.75
N HIS A 62 -13.55 -9.33 0.70
CA HIS A 62 -14.31 -9.11 -0.53
C HIS A 62 -14.39 -7.62 -0.81
N VAL A 63 -14.29 -7.26 -2.10
CA VAL A 63 -14.52 -5.91 -2.57
C VAL A 63 -16.02 -5.63 -2.57
N MET A 64 -16.44 -4.61 -1.83
CA MET A 64 -17.85 -4.20 -1.78
C MET A 64 -18.21 -3.23 -2.91
N SER A 65 -17.29 -2.33 -3.27
CA SER A 65 -17.47 -1.34 -4.33
C SER A 65 -16.13 -1.04 -4.98
N PHE A 66 -16.11 -0.89 -6.31
CA PHE A 66 -14.91 -0.58 -7.07
C PHE A 66 -15.18 0.51 -8.11
N GLU A 67 -14.48 1.64 -7.95
CA GLU A 67 -14.60 2.81 -8.81
C GLU A 67 -13.22 3.17 -9.37
N VAL A 68 -13.06 2.99 -10.68
CA VAL A 68 -11.80 3.31 -11.36
C VAL A 68 -11.61 4.82 -11.37
N GLY A 69 -10.45 5.28 -10.91
CA GLY A 69 -10.12 6.70 -10.85
C GLY A 69 -10.82 7.47 -9.72
N GLY A 70 -11.45 6.78 -8.76
CA GLY A 70 -11.98 7.40 -7.56
C GLY A 70 -10.86 8.09 -6.77
N VAL A 71 -11.04 9.37 -6.46
CA VAL A 71 -10.12 10.16 -5.64
C VAL A 71 -10.81 10.51 -4.33
N LEU A 72 -10.19 10.13 -3.22
CA LEU A 72 -10.67 10.50 -1.89
C LEU A 72 -10.22 11.92 -1.53
N GLU A 73 -11.05 12.63 -0.77
CA GLU A 73 -10.67 13.90 -0.16
C GLU A 73 -9.45 13.75 0.76
N ASP A 74 -8.59 14.76 0.85
CA ASP A 74 -7.38 14.77 1.70
C ASP A 74 -7.68 14.40 3.17
N SER A 75 -8.86 14.78 3.66
CA SER A 75 -9.34 14.46 5.02
C SER A 75 -9.47 12.95 5.28
N LYS A 76 -9.71 12.15 4.23
CA LYS A 76 -9.84 10.69 4.32
C LYS A 76 -8.50 9.97 4.28
N TRP A 77 -7.44 10.64 3.87
CA TRP A 77 -6.07 10.10 3.88
C TRP A 77 -5.38 10.27 5.24
N GLN A 78 -5.87 11.19 6.08
CA GLN A 78 -5.30 11.45 7.40
C GLN A 78 -5.88 10.49 8.44
N ALA A 79 -5.00 9.83 9.20
CA ALA A 79 -5.41 9.09 10.38
C ALA A 79 -6.03 10.07 11.41
N PRO A 80 -7.12 9.68 12.10
CA PRO A 80 -7.71 10.50 13.15
C PRO A 80 -6.71 10.84 14.27
N ALA A 81 -6.88 11.99 14.93
CA ALA A 81 -5.97 12.45 15.99
C ALA A 81 -5.78 11.42 17.12
N TYR A 82 -6.85 10.70 17.50
CA TYR A 82 -6.80 9.69 18.56
C TYR A 82 -5.86 8.51 18.24
N CYS A 83 -5.49 8.29 16.97
CA CYS A 83 -4.50 7.27 16.59
C CYS A 83 -3.08 7.60 17.10
N PHE A 84 -2.84 8.85 17.50
CA PHE A 84 -1.56 9.34 18.00
C PHE A 84 -1.55 9.58 19.51
N ASP A 85 -2.72 9.48 20.15
CA ASP A 85 -2.86 9.54 21.60
C ASP A 85 -2.46 8.17 22.18
N GLY A 86 -1.15 7.95 22.31
CA GLY A 86 -0.62 6.70 22.84
C GLY A 86 -1.02 6.50 24.30
N ASP A 87 -1.56 5.32 24.62
CA ASP A 87 -1.49 4.81 25.99
C ASP A 87 0.01 4.61 26.29
N THR A 88 0.53 5.37 27.26
CA THR A 88 1.98 5.50 27.53
C THR A 88 2.73 4.21 27.93
N ALA A 89 2.08 3.06 27.83
CA ALA A 89 2.57 1.78 28.34
C ALA A 89 3.77 1.19 27.56
N ASN A 90 4.03 1.58 26.30
CA ASN A 90 5.10 0.99 25.48
C ASN A 90 6.22 1.96 25.06
N VAL A 91 6.21 3.22 25.49
CA VAL A 91 7.23 4.23 25.12
C VAL A 91 8.49 4.14 26.00
N ALA A 92 8.54 3.22 26.97
CA ALA A 92 9.67 3.09 27.89
C ALA A 92 10.91 2.37 27.28
N ALA A 93 10.82 1.77 26.09
CA ALA A 93 11.91 0.98 25.52
C ALA A 93 12.82 1.74 24.53
N ASP A 94 12.46 2.96 24.09
CA ASP A 94 13.24 3.70 23.09
C ASP A 94 13.51 5.16 23.51
N ARG A 95 14.07 5.33 24.72
CA ARG A 95 14.77 6.57 25.07
C ARG A 95 16.27 6.40 24.86
N VAL A 96 16.69 6.36 23.60
CA VAL A 96 18.03 6.81 23.22
C VAL A 96 17.90 7.78 22.06
N ASP A 97 18.17 9.05 22.39
CA ASP A 97 18.62 10.12 21.48
C ASP A 97 17.58 11.03 20.76
N GLY A 98 16.65 11.58 21.54
CA GLY A 98 15.77 12.68 21.13
C GLY A 98 16.42 14.08 21.07
N MET A 99 17.75 14.20 20.93
CA MET A 99 18.43 15.50 20.98
C MET A 99 19.31 15.85 19.76
N ASN A 100 19.20 15.09 18.65
CA ASN A 100 20.00 15.35 17.44
C ASN A 100 19.19 15.76 16.18
N SER A 101 17.87 15.99 16.28
CA SER A 101 17.02 16.32 15.11
C SER A 101 16.67 17.82 14.95
N LEU A 102 17.37 18.73 15.64
CA LEU A 102 17.18 20.18 15.48
C LEU A 102 18.07 20.83 14.40
N ILE A 103 18.41 20.12 13.32
CA ILE A 103 19.10 20.73 12.17
C ILE A 103 18.09 21.35 11.18
N ARG A 104 17.66 22.56 11.55
CA ARG A 104 17.60 23.79 10.73
C ARG A 104 17.41 23.61 9.21
N PHE A 105 16.17 23.77 8.73
CA PHE A 105 15.91 24.31 7.39
C PHE A 105 16.16 25.83 7.41
N ALA A 106 17.42 26.23 7.24
CA ALA A 106 17.76 27.61 6.88
C ALA A 106 17.86 27.68 5.34
N GLY A 107 16.96 28.45 4.73
CA GLY A 107 16.93 28.67 3.29
C GLY A 107 18.27 29.14 2.73
N ALA A 108 18.66 28.59 1.59
CA ALA A 108 19.81 29.05 0.83
C ALA A 108 19.53 30.45 0.24
N PRO A 109 20.48 31.39 0.28
CA PRO A 109 20.30 32.67 -0.38
C PRO A 109 20.42 32.50 -1.90
N ALA A 110 19.52 33.16 -2.63
CA ALA A 110 19.63 33.34 -4.07
C ALA A 110 20.79 34.31 -4.38
N ALA A 111 21.85 33.81 -5.01
CA ALA A 111 22.87 34.66 -5.63
C ALA A 111 23.48 33.96 -6.86
N ALA A 112 23.04 34.47 -8.02
CA ALA A 112 23.71 34.58 -9.32
C ALA A 112 24.86 33.62 -9.67
N MET A 113 24.65 32.85 -10.75
CA MET A 113 25.70 32.55 -11.73
C MET A 113 25.12 32.79 -13.12
N ALA A 114 25.57 33.86 -13.76
CA ALA A 114 25.35 34.17 -15.16
C ALA A 114 26.61 33.81 -15.97
N ALA A 115 26.39 33.59 -17.28
CA ALA A 115 27.34 33.25 -18.36
C ALA A 115 27.78 31.77 -18.38
N SER A 116 27.78 31.04 -19.51
CA SER A 116 27.86 31.43 -20.92
C SER A 116 27.18 30.38 -21.81
N PHE A 117 26.45 30.83 -22.82
CA PHE A 117 26.07 30.05 -23.99
C PHE A 117 27.30 30.01 -24.92
N ASP A 118 27.66 28.85 -25.45
CA ASP A 118 28.29 28.76 -26.78
C ASP A 118 27.87 27.43 -27.43
N GLN A 119 27.77 27.49 -28.74
CA GLN A 119 27.01 26.63 -29.65
C GLN A 119 27.68 25.27 -29.93
#